data_AF-A0A4R7FID3-F1
#
_entry.id   AF-A0A4R7FID3-F1
#
_cell.length_a   1.000
_cell.length_b   1.000
_cell.length_c   1.000
_cell.angle_alpha   90.00
_cell.angle_beta   90.00
_cell.angle_gamma   90.00
#
_symmetry.space_group_name_H-M   'P 1'
#
loop_
_entity.id
_entity.type
_entity.pdbx_description
1 polymer ?
#
loop_
_entity_poly.entity_id
_entity_poly.type
_entity_poly.pdbx_seq_one_letter_code
_entity_poly.pdbx_strand_id
1 'polypeptide(L)'
;MGAVLDFVVIVNGVPGAGKTTLAAPLAAALGMPLLAKDAIKEALFEAAGGAAPRGRIGVLASETQWTIAGFLSGSAVLESFYASGRDEPHVERGLDALGRPPGVEIWCELPLDVAFERYRTRPRHRAHADASRLDEWWTLASAAGPITGLPVIRVDTGGAVDVTVVTAQVLRARDDAA
;
A
#
# COMPACT_ATOMS: atom_id res chain seq x y z
N MET A 1 -10.96 -23.96 -10.25
CA MET A 1 -9.69 -23.37 -10.70
C MET A 1 -9.60 -22.02 -10.03
N GLY A 2 -8.89 -21.96 -8.89
CA GLY A 2 -8.78 -20.74 -8.08
C GLY A 2 -8.02 -19.68 -8.85
N ALA A 3 -8.37 -18.42 -8.65
CA ALA A 3 -7.63 -17.32 -9.26
C ALA A 3 -6.16 -17.39 -8.81
N VAL A 4 -5.23 -17.17 -9.73
CA VAL A 4 -3.78 -17.18 -9.44
C VAL A 4 -3.25 -15.83 -9.86
N LEU A 5 -2.77 -15.06 -8.88
CA LEU A 5 -1.98 -13.88 -9.18
C LEU A 5 -0.64 -14.33 -9.75
N ASP A 6 -0.24 -13.79 -10.89
CA ASP A 6 1.04 -14.07 -11.53
C ASP A 6 2.10 -13.02 -11.20
N PHE A 7 1.69 -11.83 -10.77
CA PHE A 7 2.60 -10.75 -10.39
C PHE A 7 1.93 -9.76 -9.43
N VAL A 8 2.66 -9.28 -8.42
CA VAL A 8 2.15 -8.28 -7.46
C VAL A 8 3.03 -7.03 -7.40
N VAL A 9 2.39 -5.86 -7.41
CA VAL A 9 3.05 -4.56 -7.18
C VAL A 9 2.56 -4.02 -5.85
N ILE A 10 3.43 -3.95 -4.85
CA ILE A 10 3.10 -3.40 -3.53
C ILE A 10 3.59 -1.97 -3.45
N VAL A 11 2.69 -0.99 -3.37
CA VAL A 11 3.03 0.42 -3.18
C VAL A 11 3.00 0.74 -1.68
N ASN A 12 4.18 0.92 -1.10
CA ASN A 12 4.42 1.15 0.33
C ASN A 12 5.17 2.48 0.57
N GLY A 13 5.32 2.88 1.83
CA GLY A 13 5.82 4.18 2.27
C GLY A 13 5.03 4.71 3.46
N VAL A 14 5.62 5.61 4.24
CA VAL A 14 4.96 6.18 5.43
C VAL A 14 3.69 6.97 5.07
N PRO A 15 2.70 7.13 5.98
CA PRO A 15 1.53 7.96 5.71
C PRO A 15 1.97 9.40 5.43
N GLY A 16 1.53 9.98 4.30
CA GLY A 16 1.99 11.28 3.82
C GLY A 16 3.06 11.23 2.72
N ALA A 17 3.67 10.06 2.47
CA ALA A 17 4.69 9.87 1.43
C ALA A 17 4.16 9.78 -0.01
N GLY A 18 2.94 10.22 -0.31
CA GLY A 18 2.46 10.27 -1.71
C GLY A 18 2.07 8.92 -2.37
N LYS A 19 2.09 7.78 -1.65
CA LYS A 19 1.65 6.46 -2.15
C LYS A 19 0.37 6.49 -2.99
N THR A 20 -0.71 7.05 -2.43
CA THR A 20 -2.03 7.09 -3.08
C THR A 20 -1.99 7.91 -4.38
N THR A 21 -1.19 8.99 -4.41
CA THR A 21 -0.98 9.81 -5.61
C THR A 21 -0.25 9.04 -6.71
N LEU A 22 0.68 8.15 -6.35
CA LEU A 22 1.42 7.31 -7.30
C LEU A 22 0.63 6.07 -7.73
N ALA A 23 -0.05 5.40 -6.80
CA ALA A 23 -0.62 4.07 -7.03
C ALA A 23 -1.72 4.06 -8.10
N ALA A 24 -2.61 5.05 -8.11
CA ALA A 24 -3.70 5.14 -9.08
C ALA A 24 -3.22 5.33 -10.54
N PRO A 25 -2.39 6.33 -10.88
CA PRO A 25 -1.88 6.47 -12.24
C PRO A 25 -0.94 5.32 -12.63
N LEU A 26 -0.17 4.78 -11.69
CA LEU A 26 0.68 3.62 -11.95
C LEU A 26 -0.15 2.38 -12.32
N ALA A 27 -1.19 2.07 -11.55
CA ALA A 27 -2.09 0.94 -11.83
C ALA A 27 -2.76 1.10 -13.20
N ALA A 28 -3.21 2.32 -13.53
CA ALA A 28 -3.77 2.63 -14.84
C ALA A 28 -2.76 2.41 -15.98
N ALA A 29 -1.53 2.88 -15.83
CA ALA A 29 -0.47 2.71 -16.81
C ALA A 29 -0.03 1.24 -17.00
N LEU A 30 -0.09 0.44 -15.93
CA LEU A 30 0.20 -1.00 -15.97
C LEU A 30 -0.98 -1.85 -16.48
N GLY A 31 -2.19 -1.28 -16.57
CA GLY A 31 -3.41 -2.04 -16.86
C GLY A 31 -3.77 -3.03 -15.75
N MET A 32 -3.39 -2.74 -14.49
CA MET A 32 -3.61 -3.61 -13.33
C MET A 32 -4.71 -3.06 -12.41
N PRO A 33 -5.54 -3.91 -11.78
CA PRO A 33 -6.45 -3.48 -10.73
C PRO A 33 -5.68 -2.92 -9.53
N LEU A 34 -6.20 -1.83 -8.95
CA LEU A 34 -5.69 -1.23 -7.72
C LEU A 34 -6.56 -1.62 -6.52
N LEU A 35 -5.94 -2.25 -5.53
CA LEU A 35 -6.52 -2.47 -4.22
C LEU A 35 -5.88 -1.50 -3.23
N ALA A 36 -6.55 -0.37 -2.97
CA ALA A 36 -6.09 0.63 -2.00
C ALA A 36 -6.71 0.37 -0.63
N LYS A 37 -5.89 0.09 0.38
CA LYS A 37 -6.35 -0.28 1.72
C LYS A 37 -7.19 0.82 2.38
N ASP A 38 -6.85 2.09 2.15
CA ASP A 38 -7.63 3.21 2.69
C ASP A 38 -9.02 3.33 2.06
N ALA A 39 -9.15 3.07 0.76
CA ALA A 39 -10.46 3.06 0.08
C ALA A 39 -11.34 1.92 0.61
N ILE A 40 -10.77 0.72 0.81
CA ILE A 40 -11.47 -0.41 1.44
C ILE A 40 -11.91 -0.04 2.87
N LYS A 41 -11.02 0.58 3.65
CA LYS A 41 -11.32 1.00 5.02
C LYS A 41 -12.47 1.99 5.09
N GLU A 42 -12.49 2.98 4.20
CA GLU A 42 -13.55 3.98 4.12
C GLU A 42 -14.89 3.35 3.74
N ALA A 43 -14.89 2.48 2.72
CA ALA A 43 -16.08 1.74 2.31
C ALA A 43 -16.65 0.88 3.44
N LEU A 44 -15.80 0.13 4.14
CA LEU A 44 -16.22 -0.70 5.28
C LEU A 44 -16.74 0.14 6.46
N PHE A 45 -16.13 1.30 6.71
CA PHE A 45 -16.57 2.21 7.77
C PHE A 45 -17.97 2.78 7.50
N GLU A 46 -18.24 3.18 6.26
CA GLU A 46 -19.56 3.68 5.86
C GLU A 46 -20.61 2.55 5.81
N ALA A 47 -20.25 1.36 5.34
CA ALA A 47 -21.13 0.18 5.38
C ALA A 47 -21.53 -0.19 6.82
N ALA A 48 -20.68 0.09 7.82
CA ALA A 48 -20.97 -0.08 9.24
C ALA A 48 -21.69 1.12 9.89
N GLY A 49 -22.26 2.03 9.09
CA GLY A 49 -22.99 3.20 9.59
C GLY A 49 -22.12 4.27 10.27
N GLY A 50 -20.80 4.23 10.05
CA GLY A 50 -19.87 5.20 10.61
C GLY A 50 -19.60 5.07 12.13
N ALA A 51 -20.01 3.94 12.74
CA ALA A 51 -19.85 3.70 14.17
C ALA A 51 -18.74 2.69 14.51
N ALA A 52 -18.13 2.04 13.51
CA ALA A 52 -17.14 1.01 13.74
C ALA A 52 -15.87 1.55 14.45
N PRO A 53 -15.29 0.81 15.41
CA PRO A 53 -14.01 1.18 16.01
C PRO A 53 -12.90 1.32 14.96
N ARG A 54 -12.34 2.52 14.84
CA ARG A 54 -11.43 2.92 13.73
C ARG A 54 -10.12 2.10 13.66
N GLY A 55 -9.64 1.59 14.79
CA GLY A 55 -8.52 0.66 14.83
C GLY A 55 -8.88 -0.70 14.23
N ARG A 56 -10.01 -1.28 14.65
CA ARG A 56 -10.50 -2.58 14.16
C ARG A 56 -10.83 -2.54 12.66
N ILE A 57 -11.44 -1.46 12.18
CA ILE A 57 -11.74 -1.32 10.75
C ILE A 57 -10.48 -1.21 9.90
N GLY A 58 -9.38 -0.65 10.46
CA GLY A 58 -8.09 -0.61 9.79
C GLY A 58 -7.48 -2.00 9.58
N VAL A 59 -7.57 -2.87 10.58
CA VAL A 59 -7.12 -4.27 10.49
C VAL A 59 -8.00 -5.03 9.51
N LEU A 60 -9.33 -4.91 9.62
CA LEU A 60 -10.26 -5.58 8.72
C LEU A 60 -10.04 -5.19 7.26
N ALA A 61 -9.77 -3.90 6.98
CA ALA A 61 -9.46 -3.44 5.63
C ALA A 61 -8.17 -4.07 5.06
N SER A 62 -7.16 -4.26 5.91
CA SER A 62 -5.90 -4.92 5.53
C SER A 62 -6.13 -6.39 5.18
N GLU A 63 -6.85 -7.13 6.03
CA GLU A 63 -7.20 -8.53 5.75
C GLU A 63 -8.10 -8.67 4.50
N THR A 64 -9.02 -7.73 4.32
CA THR A 64 -9.91 -7.69 3.15
C THR A 64 -9.13 -7.45 1.86
N GLN A 65 -8.11 -6.59 1.88
CA GLN A 65 -7.24 -6.34 0.73
C GLN A 65 -6.57 -7.63 0.23
N TRP A 66 -5.92 -8.38 1.13
CA TRP A 66 -5.29 -9.67 0.79
C TRP A 66 -6.31 -10.69 0.31
N THR A 67 -7.48 -10.74 0.94
CA THR A 67 -8.58 -11.63 0.54
C THR A 67 -9.07 -11.33 -0.87
N ILE A 68 -9.30 -10.06 -1.21
CA ILE A 68 -9.70 -9.64 -2.56
C ILE A 68 -8.60 -10.00 -3.57
N ALA A 69 -7.33 -9.74 -3.24
CA ALA A 69 -6.20 -10.10 -4.09
C ALA A 69 -6.18 -11.59 -4.44
N GLY A 70 -6.49 -12.47 -3.48
CA GLY A 70 -6.58 -13.92 -3.71
C GLY A 70 -7.71 -14.38 -4.64
N PHE A 71 -8.66 -13.50 -4.98
CA PHE A 71 -9.70 -13.77 -5.97
C PHE A 71 -9.37 -13.22 -7.37
N LEU A 72 -8.25 -12.51 -7.54
CA LEU A 72 -7.84 -11.94 -8.82
C LEU A 72 -6.96 -12.92 -9.60
N SER A 73 -7.13 -12.91 -10.93
CA SER A 73 -6.25 -13.58 -11.88
C SER A 73 -5.37 -12.55 -12.58
N GLY A 74 -4.13 -12.92 -12.91
CA GLY A 74 -3.18 -12.01 -13.56
C GLY A 74 -2.43 -11.18 -12.53
N SER A 75 -2.23 -9.88 -12.79
CA SER A 75 -1.42 -9.03 -11.92
C SER A 75 -2.26 -8.00 -11.15
N ALA A 76 -1.78 -7.52 -9.99
CA ALA A 76 -2.48 -6.51 -9.21
C ALA A 76 -1.55 -5.52 -8.49
N VAL A 77 -2.05 -4.31 -8.23
CA VAL A 77 -1.39 -3.29 -7.40
C VAL A 77 -2.06 -3.25 -6.02
N LEU A 78 -1.30 -3.44 -4.95
CA LEU A 78 -1.74 -3.31 -3.56
C LEU A 78 -1.11 -2.06 -2.96
N GLU A 79 -1.91 -1.08 -2.52
CA GLU A 79 -1.42 0.13 -1.85
C GLU A 79 -1.79 0.11 -0.36
N SER A 80 -0.77 0.23 0.49
CA SER A 80 -0.94 0.34 1.94
C SER A 80 0.32 0.90 2.59
N PHE A 81 0.22 1.27 3.87
CA PHE A 81 1.40 1.42 4.71
C PHE A 81 1.51 0.17 5.60
N TYR A 82 2.53 -0.64 5.36
CA TYR A 82 2.92 -1.73 6.24
C TYR A 82 4.13 -1.29 7.05
N ALA A 83 3.96 -1.18 8.36
CA ALA A 83 4.98 -0.64 9.27
C ALA A 83 6.01 -1.72 9.64
N SER A 84 7.28 -1.42 9.38
CA SER A 84 8.41 -2.27 9.78
C SER A 84 8.49 -2.42 11.29
N GLY A 85 8.90 -3.61 11.74
CA GLY A 85 8.92 -4.04 13.14
C GLY A 85 7.55 -4.41 13.69
N ARG A 86 6.48 -4.41 12.87
CA ARG A 86 5.11 -4.72 13.29
C ARG A 86 4.37 -5.59 12.29
N ASP A 87 4.41 -5.22 11.01
CA ASP A 87 3.52 -5.78 10.00
C ASP A 87 4.16 -6.90 9.15
N GLU A 88 5.44 -7.24 9.37
CA GLU A 88 6.14 -8.33 8.65
C GLU A 88 5.35 -9.64 8.68
N PRO A 89 4.88 -10.15 9.85
CA PRO A 89 4.13 -11.40 9.87
C PRO A 89 2.79 -11.30 9.13
N HIS A 90 2.19 -10.10 9.04
CA HIS A 90 0.95 -9.89 8.30
C HIS A 90 1.20 -9.88 6.78
N VAL A 91 2.27 -9.23 6.33
CA VAL A 91 2.67 -9.22 4.92
C VAL A 91 3.10 -10.61 4.46
N GLU A 92 3.87 -11.34 5.27
CA GLU A 92 4.27 -12.74 4.99
C GLU A 92 3.04 -13.63 4.78
N ARG A 93 2.08 -13.61 5.71
CA ARG A 93 0.82 -14.37 5.58
C ARG A 93 0.02 -13.96 4.34
N GLY A 94 0.01 -12.67 4.02
CA GLY A 94 -0.65 -12.15 2.81
C GLY A 94 -0.03 -12.74 1.55
N LEU A 95 1.30 -12.65 1.41
CA LEU A 95 2.04 -13.21 0.27
C LEU A 95 1.88 -14.73 0.18
N ASP A 96 1.94 -15.45 1.31
CA ASP A 96 1.71 -16.90 1.36
C ASP A 96 0.30 -17.28 0.88
N ALA A 97 -0.72 -16.51 1.31
CA ALA A 97 -2.10 -16.73 0.87
C ALA A 97 -2.29 -16.49 -0.64
N LEU A 98 -1.44 -15.66 -1.26
CA LEU A 98 -1.41 -15.46 -2.71
C LEU A 98 -0.56 -16.50 -3.46
N GLY A 99 0.06 -17.46 -2.76
CA GLY A 99 0.97 -18.43 -3.37
C GLY A 99 2.36 -17.85 -3.67
N ARG A 100 2.73 -16.74 -3.03
CA ARG A 100 3.99 -16.00 -3.19
C ARG A 100 4.30 -15.67 -4.66
N PRO A 101 3.42 -14.92 -5.35
CA PRO A 101 3.70 -14.51 -6.72
C PRO A 101 4.98 -13.67 -6.76
N PRO A 102 5.72 -13.70 -7.89
CA PRO A 102 6.78 -12.72 -8.10
C PRO A 102 6.19 -11.31 -8.06
N GLY A 103 7.03 -10.31 -7.82
CA GLY A 103 6.53 -8.97 -7.64
C GLY A 103 7.62 -7.96 -7.32
N VAL A 104 7.17 -6.75 -7.04
CA VAL A 104 8.03 -5.65 -6.59
C VAL A 104 7.36 -4.88 -5.46
N GLU A 105 8.18 -4.34 -4.57
CA GLU A 105 7.76 -3.32 -3.61
C GLU A 105 8.24 -1.96 -4.07
N ILE A 106 7.29 -1.06 -4.33
CA ILE A 106 7.57 0.35 -4.57
C ILE A 106 7.58 1.06 -3.22
N TRP A 107 8.76 1.55 -2.84
CA TRP A 107 8.91 2.37 -1.65
C TRP A 107 8.84 3.85 -2.03
N CYS A 108 7.75 4.51 -1.64
CA CYS A 108 7.61 5.95 -1.77
C CYS A 108 8.47 6.65 -0.71
N GLU A 109 9.55 7.28 -1.17
CA GLU A 109 10.56 7.92 -0.35
C GLU A 109 10.28 9.41 -0.24
N LEU A 110 10.33 9.92 0.99
CA LEU A 110 10.11 11.32 1.32
C LEU A 110 10.74 11.61 2.70
N PRO A 111 11.35 12.78 2.92
CA PRO A 111 11.76 13.20 4.26
C PRO A 111 10.59 13.16 5.23
N LEU A 112 10.85 12.64 6.44
CA LEU A 112 9.80 12.31 7.40
C LEU A 112 9.08 13.54 7.95
N ASP A 113 9.77 14.66 8.10
CA ASP A 113 9.20 15.96 8.44
C ASP A 113 8.20 16.45 7.37
N VAL A 114 8.55 16.30 6.09
CA VAL A 114 7.67 16.63 4.96
C VAL A 114 6.48 15.67 4.90
N ALA A 115 6.71 14.37 5.09
CA ALA A 115 5.64 13.36 5.14
C ALA A 115 4.67 13.62 6.29
N PHE A 116 5.21 13.94 7.48
CA PHE A 116 4.43 14.28 8.66
C PHE A 116 3.59 15.53 8.42
N GLU A 117 4.17 16.56 7.79
CA GLU A 117 3.41 17.76 7.48
C GLU A 117 2.23 17.45 6.54
N ARG A 118 2.50 16.72 5.45
CA ARG A 118 1.44 16.24 4.54
C ARG A 118 0.40 15.40 5.29
N TYR A 119 0.81 14.57 6.24
CA TYR A 119 -0.09 13.72 7.04
C TYR A 119 -0.99 14.51 7.98
N ARG A 120 -0.47 15.53 8.68
CA ARG A 120 -1.24 16.31 9.67
C ARG A 120 -2.17 17.34 9.04
N THR A 121 -1.84 17.85 7.84
CA THR A 121 -2.63 18.92 7.18
C THR A 121 -3.63 18.42 6.15
N ARG A 122 -3.46 17.20 5.62
CA ARG A 122 -4.37 16.69 4.60
C ARG A 122 -5.80 16.51 5.12
N PRO A 123 -6.83 16.81 4.30
CA PRO A 123 -8.19 16.42 4.63
C PRO A 123 -8.28 14.89 4.61
N ARG A 124 -8.91 14.31 5.64
CA ARG A 124 -9.07 12.85 5.76
C ARG A 124 -10.47 12.46 6.14
N HIS A 125 -10.89 11.34 5.58
CA HIS A 125 -12.15 10.72 5.94
C HIS A 125 -12.21 10.40 7.44
N ARG A 126 -13.39 10.53 8.05
CA ARG A 126 -13.64 10.32 9.49
C ARG A 126 -13.23 8.93 10.00
N ALA A 127 -13.08 7.96 9.10
CA ALA A 127 -12.55 6.63 9.39
C ALA A 127 -11.10 6.62 9.89
N HIS A 128 -10.32 7.70 9.69
CA HIS A 128 -8.86 7.66 9.88
C HIS A 128 -8.33 8.11 11.24
N ALA A 129 -9.06 8.88 12.07
CA ALA A 129 -8.59 9.34 13.39
C ALA A 129 -7.16 9.92 13.45
N ASP A 130 -6.65 10.44 12.33
CA ASP A 130 -5.22 10.75 12.18
C ASP A 130 -4.73 11.75 13.24
N ALA A 131 -5.54 12.75 13.59
CA ALA A 131 -5.20 13.77 14.60
C ALA A 131 -4.92 13.22 16.01
N SER A 132 -5.45 12.04 16.36
CA SER A 132 -5.22 11.42 17.68
C SER A 132 -4.07 10.41 17.68
N ARG A 133 -3.29 10.32 16.60
CA ARG A 133 -2.27 9.27 16.39
C ARG A 133 -0.90 9.83 15.96
N LEU A 134 -0.61 11.08 16.29
CA LEU A 134 0.63 11.75 15.86
C LEU A 134 1.89 11.09 16.45
N ASP A 135 1.89 10.74 17.73
CA ASP A 135 3.04 10.07 18.37
C ASP A 135 3.26 8.66 17.83
N GLU A 136 2.15 7.92 17.62
CA GLU A 136 2.19 6.60 17.00
C GLU A 136 2.71 6.68 15.56
N TRP A 137 2.30 7.70 14.81
CA TRP A 137 2.84 7.96 13.48
C TRP A 137 4.36 8.07 13.56
N TRP A 138 4.90 8.82 14.54
CA TRP A 138 6.34 9.04 14.59
C TRP A 138 7.12 7.77 14.95
N THR A 139 6.56 6.99 15.89
CA THR A 139 7.11 5.69 16.29
C THR A 139 7.19 4.73 15.11
N LEU A 140 6.11 4.63 14.32
CA LEU A 140 6.07 3.72 13.17
C LEU A 140 6.92 4.22 12.01
N ALA A 141 6.87 5.52 11.70
CA ALA A 141 7.55 6.08 10.53
C ALA A 141 9.09 6.14 10.69
N SER A 142 9.60 6.32 11.92
CA SER A 142 11.05 6.38 12.18
C SER A 142 11.78 5.07 11.92
N ALA A 143 11.08 3.94 12.06
CA ALA A 143 11.62 2.60 11.82
C ALA A 143 11.23 2.04 10.44
N ALA A 144 10.43 2.77 9.67
CA ALA A 144 9.79 2.25 8.47
C ALA A 144 10.77 2.12 7.29
N GLY A 145 10.62 1.03 6.56
CA GLY A 145 11.28 0.75 5.29
C GLY A 145 10.51 -0.31 4.50
N PRO A 146 11.06 -0.77 3.36
CA PRO A 146 10.50 -1.91 2.62
C PRO A 146 10.46 -3.18 3.48
N ILE A 147 9.39 -3.97 3.41
CA ILE A 147 9.21 -5.15 4.29
C ILE A 147 8.76 -6.43 3.60
N THR A 148 8.51 -6.40 2.29
CA THR A 148 7.88 -7.54 1.60
C THR A 148 8.87 -8.66 1.26
N GLY A 149 10.18 -8.37 1.27
CA GLY A 149 11.22 -9.25 0.76
C GLY A 149 11.27 -9.35 -0.77
N LEU A 150 10.40 -8.61 -1.48
CA LEU A 150 10.44 -8.49 -2.94
C LEU A 150 11.54 -7.50 -3.38
N PRO A 151 11.98 -7.54 -4.65
CA PRO A 151 12.80 -6.48 -5.23
C PRO A 151 12.16 -5.10 -5.01
N VAL A 152 12.99 -4.12 -4.62
CA VAL A 152 12.51 -2.79 -4.23
C VAL A 152 12.80 -1.76 -5.32
N ILE A 153 11.76 -1.01 -5.71
CA ILE A 153 11.88 0.19 -6.53
C ILE A 153 11.66 1.40 -5.62
N ARG A 154 12.68 2.23 -5.43
CA ARG A 154 12.58 3.46 -4.63
C ARG A 154 12.15 4.63 -5.51
N VAL A 155 11.13 5.36 -5.08
CA VAL A 155 10.56 6.50 -5.82
C VAL A 155 10.56 7.71 -4.92
N ASP A 156 11.33 8.75 -5.29
CA ASP A 156 11.26 10.06 -4.64
C ASP A 156 9.90 10.71 -4.95
N THR A 157 9.12 10.99 -3.90
CA THR A 157 7.79 11.60 -3.97
C THR A 157 7.77 13.04 -3.45
N GLY A 158 8.95 13.65 -3.31
CA GLY A 158 9.12 15.06 -2.97
C GLY A 158 8.57 15.99 -4.04
N GLY A 159 8.75 15.61 -5.32
CA GLY A 159 8.26 16.33 -6.50
C GLY A 159 7.26 15.54 -7.34
N ALA A 160 7.07 16.00 -8.58
CA ALA A 160 6.27 15.28 -9.57
C ALA A 160 6.98 13.98 -9.98
N VAL A 161 6.28 12.85 -9.88
CA VAL A 161 6.81 11.55 -10.29
C VAL A 161 6.46 11.30 -11.76
N ASP A 162 7.46 10.95 -12.57
CA ASP A 162 7.21 10.43 -13.91
C ASP A 162 6.76 8.97 -13.83
N VAL A 163 5.44 8.78 -13.93
CA VAL A 163 4.82 7.46 -13.85
C VAL A 163 5.32 6.54 -14.97
N THR A 164 5.69 7.06 -16.14
CA THR A 164 6.16 6.23 -17.26
C THR A 164 7.49 5.54 -16.95
N VAL A 165 8.38 6.21 -16.21
CA VAL A 165 9.65 5.66 -15.74
C VAL A 165 9.41 4.54 -14.74
N VAL A 166 8.51 4.77 -13.78
CA VAL A 166 8.16 3.77 -12.75
C VAL A 166 7.49 2.54 -13.40
N THR A 167 6.55 2.75 -14.32
CA THR A 167 5.92 1.68 -15.11
C THR A 167 6.97 0.84 -15.84
N ALA A 168 7.94 1.48 -16.52
CA ALA A 168 8.99 0.76 -17.23
C ALA A 168 9.89 -0.06 -16.28
N GLN A 169 10.16 0.42 -15.07
CA GLN A 169 10.90 -0.34 -14.05
C GLN A 169 10.12 -1.57 -13.58
N VAL A 170 8.82 -1.41 -13.30
CA VAL A 170 7.93 -2.52 -12.89
C VAL A 170 7.85 -3.58 -13.98
N LEU A 171 7.67 -3.18 -15.24
CA LEU A 171 7.58 -4.10 -16.37
C LEU A 171 8.89 -4.88 -16.58
N ARG A 172 10.05 -4.22 -16.48
CA ARG A 172 11.35 -4.90 -16.52
C ARG A 172 11.48 -5.94 -15.41
N ALA A 173 11.14 -5.58 -14.17
CA ALA A 173 11.19 -6.50 -13.05
C ALA A 173 10.23 -7.69 -13.20
N ARG A 174 9.08 -7.48 -13.87
CA ARG A 174 8.16 -8.56 -14.22
C ARG A 174 8.75 -9.50 -15.26
N ASP A 175 9.35 -8.94 -16.31
CA ASP A 175 9.97 -9.72 -17.38
C ASP A 175 11.17 -10.54 -16.86
N ASP A 176 11.93 -10.01 -15.90
CA ASP A 176 13.04 -10.71 -15.22
C ASP A 176 12.57 -11.86 -14.30
N ALA A 177 11.28 -11.89 -13.93
CA ALA A 177 10.70 -12.87 -13.02
C ALA A 177 9.86 -13.96 -13.72
N ALA A 178 9.64 -13.84 -15.03
CA ALA A 178 8.91 -14.79 -15.88
C ALA A 178 9.82 -15.91 -16.39
#